data_AF-A0A3D4P790-F1
#
_entry.id   AF-A0A3D4P790-F1
#
_cell.length_a   1.000
_cell.length_b   1.000
_cell.length_c   1.000
_cell.angle_alpha   90.00
_cell.angle_beta   90.00
_cell.angle_gamma   90.00
#
_symmetry.space_group_name_H-M   'P 1'
#
loop_
_entity.id
_entity.type
_entity.pdbx_description
1 polymer ?
#
loop_
_entity_poly.entity_id
_entity_poly.type
_entity_poly.pdbx_seq_one_letter_code
_entity_poly.pdbx_strand_id
1 'polypeptide(L)'
;MDHEAFNQTLQFHYRSPSPEAAAEALRWWVTASHPMQVEFHANPCNLVLYAFICLAELHPSLIRTSEQLYEEANSWGQGFLARFLAHVGDTASETWAGNKSDADSNRDLQLLRSGKRHDRIRTLPIVYPVQLDLLWTEFCITGDEKPVHDIVWCFNEPSVVRRRLNEWLAKRGILSWIFRRRRADQIARMKESLDIVCQGTEMQNREDLDVLCLQEEGFGRAIDVDQLDLNLAKTGHSD
;
A
#
# COMPACT_ATOMS: atom_id res chain seq x y z
N MET A 1 -3.01 -12.87 26.45
CA MET A 1 -2.47 -11.64 25.85
C MET A 1 -3.56 -10.56 25.87
N ASP A 2 -3.18 -9.29 26.04
CA ASP A 2 -4.06 -8.13 25.89
C ASP A 2 -3.72 -7.34 24.61
N HIS A 3 -4.46 -6.26 24.33
CA HIS A 3 -4.27 -5.45 23.12
C HIS A 3 -2.88 -4.77 23.06
N GLU A 4 -2.33 -4.36 24.20
CA GLU A 4 -1.02 -3.71 24.24
C GLU A 4 0.09 -4.70 23.89
N ALA A 5 0.08 -5.89 24.50
CA ALA A 5 1.03 -6.95 24.21
C ALA A 5 0.95 -7.43 22.74
N PHE A 6 -0.26 -7.47 22.16
CA PHE A 6 -0.44 -7.73 20.74
C PHE A 6 0.24 -6.68 19.86
N ASN A 7 -0.02 -5.39 20.12
CA ASN A 7 0.59 -4.30 19.35
C ASN A 7 2.10 -4.25 19.52
N GLN A 8 2.62 -4.47 20.73
CA GLN A 8 4.06 -4.55 20.96
C GLN A 8 4.70 -5.68 20.15
N THR A 9 4.03 -6.84 20.06
CA THR A 9 4.50 -7.95 19.23
C THR A 9 4.61 -7.52 17.77
N LEU A 10 3.57 -6.91 17.18
CA LEU A 10 3.61 -6.54 15.76
C LEU A 10 4.50 -5.32 15.44
N GLN A 11 4.69 -4.39 16.38
CA GLN A 11 5.48 -3.17 16.16
C GLN A 11 6.97 -3.35 16.45
N PHE A 12 7.34 -4.28 17.34
CA PHE A 12 8.70 -4.39 17.84
C PHE A 12 9.27 -5.81 17.80
N HIS A 13 8.65 -6.74 17.05
CA HIS A 13 9.14 -8.11 16.92
C HIS A 13 10.63 -8.18 16.57
N TYR A 14 11.09 -7.32 15.65
CA TYR A 14 12.49 -7.29 15.23
C TYR A 14 13.49 -7.09 16.37
N ARG A 15 13.07 -6.44 17.48
CA ARG A 15 13.93 -6.18 18.64
C ARG A 15 14.10 -7.40 19.53
N SER A 16 13.11 -8.29 19.57
CA SER A 16 13.12 -9.50 20.39
C SER A 16 12.29 -10.60 19.70
N PRO A 17 12.79 -11.19 18.59
CA PRO A 17 12.01 -12.14 17.82
C PRO A 17 11.68 -13.40 18.65
N SER A 18 10.40 -13.69 18.83
CA SER A 18 9.94 -14.91 19.49
C SER A 18 8.83 -15.59 18.69
N PRO A 19 9.01 -16.86 18.27
CA PRO A 19 7.95 -17.62 17.62
C PRO A 19 6.76 -17.87 18.55
N GLU A 20 7.00 -18.02 19.86
CA GLU A 20 5.96 -18.20 20.87
C GLU A 20 5.10 -16.95 21.01
N ALA A 21 5.71 -15.76 21.11
CA ALA A 21 4.99 -14.50 21.18
C ALA A 21 4.15 -14.26 19.91
N ALA A 22 4.69 -14.58 18.73
CA ALA A 22 3.96 -14.51 17.47
C ALA A 22 2.76 -15.47 17.44
N ALA A 23 2.92 -16.70 17.96
CA ALA A 23 1.85 -17.68 18.06
C ALA A 23 0.75 -17.25 19.03
N GLU A 24 1.11 -16.67 20.18
CA GLU A 24 0.16 -16.10 21.13
C GLU A 24 -0.60 -14.90 20.55
N ALA A 25 0.09 -14.03 19.81
CA ALA A 25 -0.53 -12.90 19.10
C ALA A 25 -1.52 -13.38 18.04
N LEU A 26 -1.16 -14.41 17.26
CA LEU A 26 -2.07 -15.00 16.27
C LEU A 26 -3.31 -15.60 16.94
N ARG A 27 -3.13 -16.40 18.00
CA ARG A 27 -4.21 -16.98 18.80
C ARG A 27 -5.14 -15.89 19.34
N TRP A 28 -4.58 -14.84 19.93
CA TRP A 28 -5.35 -13.72 20.45
C TRP A 28 -6.16 -13.05 19.33
N TRP A 29 -5.54 -12.77 18.19
CA TRP A 29 -6.19 -12.14 17.03
C TRP A 29 -7.41 -12.91 16.53
N VAL A 30 -7.29 -14.23 16.37
CA VAL A 30 -8.35 -15.05 15.73
C VAL A 30 -9.44 -15.53 16.70
N THR A 31 -9.20 -15.41 18.00
CA THR A 31 -10.19 -15.76 19.05
C THR A 31 -10.85 -14.54 19.67
N ALA A 32 -10.22 -13.36 19.62
CA ALA A 32 -10.81 -12.13 20.14
C ALA A 32 -12.16 -11.84 19.48
N SER A 33 -13.18 -11.60 20.30
CA SER A 33 -14.55 -11.32 19.84
C SER A 33 -14.77 -9.86 19.44
N HIS A 34 -13.76 -9.19 18.88
CA HIS A 34 -13.81 -7.73 18.68
C HIS A 34 -13.98 -7.37 17.20
N PRO A 35 -15.10 -6.72 16.82
CA PRO A 35 -15.16 -6.00 15.56
C PRO A 35 -14.27 -4.76 15.69
N MET A 36 -13.02 -4.87 15.24
CA MET A 36 -12.13 -3.79 14.80
C MET A 36 -12.27 -2.43 15.52
N GLN A 37 -11.57 -2.27 16.65
CA GLN A 37 -11.06 -0.95 17.08
C GLN A 37 -9.53 -0.92 17.00
N VAL A 38 -8.97 -1.57 15.99
CA VAL A 38 -7.55 -1.45 15.72
C VAL A 38 -7.38 -0.23 14.83
N GLU A 39 -6.87 0.86 15.40
CA GLU A 39 -6.58 2.11 14.71
C GLU A 39 -5.44 1.91 13.69
N PHE A 40 -5.74 1.27 12.56
CA PHE A 40 -4.90 1.34 11.37
C PHE A 40 -5.69 2.03 10.25
N HIS A 41 -5.10 3.09 9.69
CA HIS A 41 -5.73 3.97 8.68
C HIS A 41 -5.80 3.39 7.25
N ALA A 42 -5.71 2.07 7.10
CA ALA A 42 -6.07 1.32 5.90
C ALA A 42 -6.66 -0.02 6.35
N ASN A 43 -7.53 -0.67 5.54
CA ASN A 43 -8.26 -1.90 5.89
C ASN A 43 -7.46 -2.81 6.87
N PRO A 44 -7.68 -2.70 8.20
CA PRO A 44 -6.73 -3.16 9.23
C PRO A 44 -6.46 -4.66 9.13
N CYS A 45 -7.44 -5.40 8.63
CA CYS A 45 -7.33 -6.83 8.36
C CYS A 45 -6.20 -7.17 7.38
N ASN A 46 -5.94 -6.35 6.37
CA ASN A 46 -4.88 -6.61 5.39
C ASN A 46 -3.48 -6.32 5.96
N LEU A 47 -3.33 -5.30 6.81
CA LEU A 47 -2.06 -4.99 7.46
C LEU A 47 -1.68 -6.07 8.47
N VAL A 48 -2.63 -6.48 9.33
CA VAL A 48 -2.38 -7.56 10.29
C VAL A 48 -2.13 -8.89 9.58
N LEU A 49 -2.87 -9.19 8.50
CA LEU A 49 -2.60 -10.35 7.64
C LEU A 49 -1.17 -10.31 7.11
N TYR A 50 -0.73 -9.17 6.57
CA TYR A 50 0.62 -9.03 6.04
C TYR A 50 1.69 -9.16 7.13
N ALA A 51 1.46 -8.60 8.32
CA ALA A 51 2.35 -8.78 9.46
C ALA A 51 2.55 -10.26 9.79
N PHE A 52 1.47 -11.04 9.83
CA PHE A 52 1.56 -12.48 10.07
C PHE A 52 2.23 -13.25 8.93
N ILE A 53 2.08 -12.81 7.68
CA ILE A 53 2.82 -13.37 6.54
C ILE A 53 4.32 -13.17 6.74
N CYS A 54 4.77 -11.95 7.06
CA CYS A 54 6.18 -11.68 7.36
C CYS A 54 6.68 -12.49 8.58
N LEU A 55 5.85 -12.61 9.62
CA LEU A 55 6.17 -13.44 10.78
C LEU A 55 6.33 -14.92 10.42
N ALA A 56 5.51 -15.44 9.50
CA ALA A 56 5.60 -16.82 9.05
C ALA A 56 6.84 -17.10 8.18
N GLU A 57 7.32 -16.10 7.45
CA GLU A 57 8.60 -16.18 6.74
C GLU A 57 9.79 -16.30 7.71
N LEU A 58 9.73 -15.60 8.85
CA LEU A 58 10.72 -15.72 9.92
C LEU A 58 10.56 -17.00 10.75
N HIS A 59 9.30 -17.36 11.03
CA HIS A 59 8.90 -18.45 11.92
C HIS A 59 7.92 -19.40 11.21
N PRO A 60 8.41 -20.32 10.37
CA PRO A 60 7.55 -21.23 9.60
C PRO A 60 6.63 -22.13 10.45
N SER A 61 6.95 -22.30 11.74
CA SER A 61 6.09 -22.99 12.70
C SER A 61 4.70 -22.36 12.83
N LEU A 62 4.55 -21.06 12.54
CA LEU A 62 3.26 -20.36 12.56
C LEU A 62 2.25 -20.94 11.57
N ILE A 63 2.71 -21.55 10.47
CA ILE A 63 1.84 -22.27 9.52
C ILE A 63 1.12 -23.41 10.26
N ARG A 64 1.87 -24.24 11.00
CA ARG A 64 1.28 -25.35 11.78
C ARG A 64 0.42 -24.84 12.93
N THR A 65 0.84 -23.77 13.61
CA THR A 65 0.03 -23.13 14.66
C THR A 65 -1.30 -22.66 14.10
N SER A 66 -1.32 -22.04 12.92
CA SER A 66 -2.55 -21.55 12.30
C SER A 66 -3.56 -22.66 11.96
N GLU A 67 -3.07 -23.83 11.54
CA GLU A 67 -3.89 -25.00 11.26
C GLU A 67 -4.52 -25.61 12.52
N GLN A 68 -3.79 -25.58 13.64
CA GLN A 68 -4.27 -26.02 14.95
C GLN A 68 -5.32 -25.05 15.51
N LEU A 69 -5.08 -23.74 15.36
CA LEU A 69 -5.98 -22.69 15.85
C LEU A 69 -7.31 -22.60 15.09
N TYR A 70 -7.40 -23.18 13.90
CA TYR A 70 -8.58 -23.06 13.04
C TYR A 70 -9.88 -23.50 13.72
N GLU A 71 -9.86 -24.62 14.45
CA GLU A 71 -11.05 -25.12 15.16
C GLU A 71 -11.39 -24.31 16.41
N GLU A 72 -10.40 -23.63 16.99
CA GLU A 72 -10.56 -22.79 18.18
C GLU A 72 -11.01 -21.36 17.83
N ALA A 73 -10.77 -20.93 16.59
CA ALA A 73 -11.10 -19.60 16.10
C ALA A 73 -12.61 -19.42 15.91
N ASN A 74 -13.08 -18.18 16.06
CA ASN A 74 -14.44 -17.83 15.66
C ASN A 74 -14.58 -17.81 14.13
N SER A 75 -15.79 -17.71 13.59
CA SER A 75 -16.04 -17.78 12.14
C SER A 75 -15.25 -16.76 11.32
N TRP A 76 -15.03 -15.56 11.87
CA TRP A 76 -14.19 -14.54 11.25
C TRP A 76 -12.71 -14.94 11.30
N GLY A 77 -12.24 -15.43 12.45
CA GLY A 77 -10.87 -15.91 12.64
C GLY A 77 -10.54 -17.09 11.75
N GLN A 78 -11.48 -18.01 11.52
CA GLN A 78 -11.37 -19.08 10.54
C GLN A 78 -11.17 -18.54 9.12
N GLY A 79 -11.95 -17.52 8.73
CA GLY A 79 -11.76 -16.80 7.46
C GLY A 79 -10.36 -16.17 7.36
N PHE A 80 -9.89 -15.53 8.43
CA PHE A 80 -8.55 -14.94 8.50
C PHE A 80 -7.45 -16.00 8.34
N LEU A 81 -7.53 -17.10 9.09
CA LEU A 81 -6.55 -18.19 9.05
C LEU A 81 -6.51 -18.88 7.68
N ALA A 82 -7.66 -19.13 7.07
CA ALA A 82 -7.73 -19.67 5.72
C ALA A 82 -7.03 -18.74 4.71
N ARG A 83 -7.28 -17.43 4.81
CA ARG A 83 -6.62 -16.44 3.95
C ARG A 83 -5.12 -16.35 4.18
N PHE A 84 -4.69 -16.35 5.44
CA PHE A 84 -3.28 -16.40 5.83
C PHE A 84 -2.58 -17.62 5.23
N LEU A 85 -3.13 -18.81 5.44
CA LEU A 85 -2.60 -20.04 4.85
C LEU A 85 -2.61 -20.00 3.32
N ALA A 86 -3.61 -19.38 2.69
CA ALA A 86 -3.63 -19.22 1.23
C ALA A 86 -2.48 -18.35 0.68
N HIS A 87 -1.79 -17.58 1.53
CA HIS A 87 -0.55 -16.89 1.16
C HIS A 87 0.71 -17.71 1.46
N VAL A 88 0.80 -18.35 2.64
CA VAL A 88 2.07 -18.94 3.13
C VAL A 88 2.08 -20.45 3.28
N GLY A 89 0.92 -21.10 3.22
CA GLY A 89 0.75 -22.53 3.44
C GLY A 89 1.50 -23.37 2.40
N ASP A 90 1.92 -24.56 2.81
CA ASP A 90 2.67 -25.51 1.99
C ASP A 90 1.80 -26.72 1.59
N THR A 91 2.40 -27.77 1.01
CA THR A 91 1.68 -29.00 0.61
C THR A 91 0.99 -29.71 1.78
N ALA A 92 1.53 -29.61 3.00
CA ALA A 92 0.85 -30.16 4.17
C ALA A 92 -0.39 -29.33 4.53
N SER A 93 -0.36 -28.00 4.31
CA SER A 93 -1.53 -27.14 4.44
C SER A 93 -2.62 -27.44 3.41
N GLU A 94 -2.24 -27.83 2.18
CA GLU A 94 -3.19 -28.28 1.15
C GLU A 94 -3.91 -29.56 1.59
N THR A 95 -3.15 -30.52 2.10
CA THR A 95 -3.68 -31.79 2.63
C THR A 95 -4.59 -31.54 3.82
N TRP A 96 -4.18 -30.66 4.74
CA TRP A 96 -5.00 -30.22 5.87
C TRP A 96 -6.30 -29.57 5.40
N ALA A 97 -6.25 -28.68 4.41
CA ALA A 97 -7.44 -28.01 3.86
C ALA A 97 -8.39 -29.00 3.15
N GLY A 98 -7.85 -30.04 2.52
CA GLY A 98 -8.62 -31.12 1.90
C GLY A 98 -9.39 -31.98 2.90
N ASN A 99 -8.95 -32.04 4.16
CA ASN A 99 -9.61 -32.79 5.22
C ASN A 99 -10.71 -31.97 5.95
N LYS A 100 -10.88 -30.69 5.62
CA LYS A 100 -11.95 -29.85 6.19
C LYS A 100 -13.30 -30.13 5.54
N SER A 101 -14.39 -29.90 6.27
CA SER A 101 -15.74 -30.04 5.75
C SER A 101 -16.01 -29.05 4.61
N ASP A 102 -16.89 -29.41 3.67
CA ASP A 102 -17.37 -28.46 2.66
C ASP A 102 -18.28 -27.38 3.24
N ALA A 103 -18.90 -27.64 4.40
CA ALA A 103 -19.71 -26.65 5.11
C ALA A 103 -18.86 -25.45 5.62
N ASP A 104 -17.56 -25.67 5.86
CA ASP A 104 -16.62 -24.65 6.33
C ASP A 104 -15.92 -23.93 5.16
N SER A 105 -16.22 -24.35 3.92
CA SER A 105 -15.47 -23.94 2.73
C SER A 105 -15.72 -22.48 2.38
N ASN A 106 -14.73 -21.63 2.65
CA ASN A 106 -14.61 -20.30 2.07
C ASN A 106 -13.73 -20.31 0.80
N ARG A 107 -13.67 -19.17 0.09
CA ARG A 107 -12.86 -19.01 -1.14
C ARG A 107 -11.39 -19.36 -0.93
N ASP A 108 -10.81 -18.99 0.21
CA ASP A 108 -9.39 -19.17 0.48
C ASP A 108 -9.05 -20.63 0.82
N LEU A 109 -9.95 -21.33 1.53
CA LEU A 109 -9.85 -22.79 1.70
C LEU A 109 -9.95 -23.53 0.37
N GLN A 110 -10.83 -23.11 -0.54
CA GLN A 110 -10.88 -23.70 -1.89
C GLN A 110 -9.60 -23.44 -2.69
N LEU A 111 -9.03 -22.24 -2.56
CA LEU A 111 -7.77 -21.90 -3.19
C LEU A 111 -6.64 -22.84 -2.71
N LEU A 112 -6.53 -23.02 -1.39
CA LEU A 112 -5.61 -23.97 -0.76
C LEU A 112 -5.80 -25.40 -1.25
N ARG A 113 -7.04 -25.91 -1.23
CA ARG A 113 -7.37 -27.27 -1.71
C ARG A 113 -6.94 -27.50 -3.16
N SER A 114 -6.98 -26.46 -3.98
CA SER A 114 -6.59 -26.55 -5.39
C SER A 114 -5.07 -26.49 -5.63
N GLY A 115 -4.26 -26.39 -4.57
CA GLY A 115 -2.82 -26.18 -4.67
C GLY A 115 -2.41 -24.79 -5.16
N LYS A 116 -3.37 -23.87 -5.29
CA LYS A 116 -3.12 -22.47 -5.69
C LYS A 116 -2.83 -21.62 -4.46
N ARG A 117 -2.22 -20.45 -4.70
CA ARG A 117 -1.91 -19.45 -3.68
C ARG A 117 -2.30 -18.06 -4.17
N HIS A 118 -2.50 -17.17 -3.21
CA HIS A 118 -2.57 -15.74 -3.53
C HIS A 118 -1.19 -15.23 -3.92
N ASP A 119 -1.19 -14.24 -4.80
CA ASP A 119 0.02 -13.47 -5.09
C ASP A 119 0.53 -12.76 -3.83
N ARG A 120 1.79 -12.34 -3.87
CA ARG A 120 2.37 -11.51 -2.81
C ARG A 120 1.53 -10.25 -2.62
N ILE A 121 1.16 -9.97 -1.37
CA ILE A 121 0.40 -8.76 -1.01
C ILE A 121 1.20 -7.50 -1.40
N ARG A 122 2.52 -7.54 -1.19
CA ARG A 122 3.42 -6.44 -1.57
C ARG A 122 3.98 -6.66 -2.97
N THR A 123 3.75 -5.67 -3.82
CA THR A 123 4.37 -5.53 -5.14
C THR A 123 5.10 -4.18 -5.22
N LEU A 124 6.24 -4.18 -5.91
CA LEU A 124 6.95 -2.96 -6.29
C LEU A 124 6.61 -2.61 -7.75
N PRO A 125 6.55 -1.32 -8.14
CA PRO A 125 6.87 -0.12 -7.34
C PRO A 125 5.76 0.31 -6.36
N ILE A 126 6.09 1.24 -5.45
CA ILE A 126 5.12 1.89 -4.53
C ILE A 126 4.28 2.89 -5.35
N VAL A 127 2.96 2.72 -5.33
CA VAL A 127 1.98 3.50 -6.10
C VAL A 127 0.90 4.10 -5.19
N TYR A 128 0.59 3.45 -4.06
CA TYR A 128 -0.50 3.81 -3.16
C TYR A 128 -0.01 3.96 -1.71
N PRO A 129 -0.61 4.86 -0.90
CA PRO A 129 -0.20 5.09 0.49
C PRO A 129 -0.15 3.83 1.37
N VAL A 130 -1.13 2.92 1.21
CA VAL A 130 -1.18 1.65 1.96
C VAL A 130 0.07 0.79 1.76
N GLN A 131 0.79 0.94 0.64
CA GLN A 131 2.04 0.21 0.42
C GLN A 131 3.18 0.72 1.32
N LEU A 132 3.13 1.98 1.76
CA LEU A 132 4.05 2.50 2.78
C LEU A 132 3.79 1.85 4.14
N ASP A 133 2.53 1.65 4.52
CA ASP A 133 2.15 0.96 5.76
C ASP A 133 2.62 -0.50 5.74
N LEU A 134 2.54 -1.17 4.58
CA LEU A 134 3.08 -2.52 4.41
C LEU A 134 4.61 -2.54 4.58
N LEU A 135 5.34 -1.55 4.06
CA LEU A 135 6.79 -1.44 4.24
C LEU A 135 7.19 -1.18 5.70
N TRP A 136 6.44 -0.33 6.40
CA TRP A 136 6.62 -0.14 7.84
C TRP A 136 6.37 -1.43 8.61
N THR A 137 5.31 -2.15 8.25
CA THR A 137 5.01 -3.46 8.84
C THR A 137 6.15 -4.45 8.61
N GLU A 138 6.70 -4.52 7.40
CA GLU A 138 7.84 -5.39 7.07
C GLU A 138 9.04 -5.07 7.97
N PHE A 139 9.42 -3.78 8.10
CA PHE A 139 10.51 -3.37 9.01
C PHE A 139 10.24 -3.70 10.48
N CYS A 140 9.04 -3.41 11.00
CA CYS A 140 8.66 -3.69 12.38
C CYS A 140 8.71 -5.20 12.72
N ILE A 141 8.53 -6.07 11.72
CA ILE A 141 8.61 -7.51 11.91
C ILE A 141 10.03 -8.04 11.69
N THR A 142 10.68 -7.68 10.58
CA THR A 142 11.94 -8.31 10.15
C THR A 142 13.19 -7.57 10.61
N GLY A 143 13.08 -6.26 10.87
CA GLY A 143 14.22 -5.38 11.12
C GLY A 143 15.06 -5.09 9.87
N ASP A 144 14.65 -5.53 8.68
CA ASP A 144 15.34 -5.21 7.43
C ASP A 144 15.23 -3.72 7.13
N GLU A 145 16.37 -3.04 6.94
CA GLU A 145 16.42 -1.62 6.62
C GLU A 145 15.95 -1.32 5.20
N LYS A 146 15.89 -2.32 4.31
CA LYS A 146 15.48 -2.13 2.92
C LYS A 146 14.08 -1.49 2.80
N PRO A 147 13.03 -1.95 3.49
CA PRO A 147 11.74 -1.24 3.51
C PRO A 147 11.83 0.25 3.88
N VAL A 148 12.67 0.63 4.84
CA VAL A 148 12.88 2.03 5.22
C VAL A 148 13.56 2.80 4.09
N HIS A 149 14.57 2.20 3.46
CA HIS A 149 15.19 2.77 2.27
C HIS A 149 14.20 2.95 1.11
N ASP A 150 13.31 1.98 0.87
CA ASP A 150 12.28 2.06 -0.17
C ASP A 150 11.27 3.19 0.12
N ILE A 151 10.90 3.40 1.39
CA ILE A 151 10.05 4.53 1.84
C ILE A 151 10.77 5.86 1.58
N VAL A 152 12.02 6.00 2.03
CA VAL A 152 12.80 7.23 1.84
C VAL A 152 13.00 7.50 0.35
N TRP A 153 13.26 6.47 -0.44
CA TRP A 153 13.37 6.57 -1.89
C TRP A 153 12.08 7.07 -2.52
N CYS A 154 10.92 6.56 -2.08
CA CYS A 154 9.60 7.00 -2.56
C CYS A 154 9.41 8.52 -2.41
N PHE A 155 9.91 9.12 -1.32
CA PHE A 155 9.81 10.57 -1.09
C PHE A 155 10.91 11.39 -1.79
N ASN A 156 12.00 10.75 -2.21
CA ASN A 156 13.06 11.41 -2.97
C ASN A 156 12.79 11.46 -4.47
N GLU A 157 11.96 10.55 -4.98
CA GLU A 157 11.52 10.56 -6.37
C GLU A 157 10.64 11.79 -6.64
N PRO A 158 10.81 12.46 -7.80
CA PRO A 158 9.91 13.52 -8.20
C PRO A 158 8.45 13.05 -8.21
N SER A 159 7.60 13.75 -7.48
CA SER A 159 6.14 13.54 -7.49
C SER A 159 5.59 13.43 -8.92
N VAL A 160 4.48 12.72 -9.12
CA VAL A 160 3.91 12.54 -10.47
C VAL A 160 3.55 13.89 -11.08
N VAL A 161 3.03 14.82 -10.27
CA VAL A 161 2.74 16.19 -10.69
C VAL A 161 4.03 16.91 -11.07
N ARG A 162 5.09 16.83 -10.25
CA ARG A 162 6.40 17.42 -10.53
C ARG A 162 6.98 16.91 -11.85
N ARG A 163 6.97 15.61 -12.07
CA ARG A 163 7.45 14.98 -13.31
C ARG A 163 6.68 15.49 -14.52
N ARG A 164 5.34 15.44 -14.48
CA ARG A 164 4.48 15.90 -15.57
C ARG A 164 4.62 17.40 -15.85
N LEU A 165 4.75 18.21 -14.81
CA LEU A 165 4.97 19.65 -14.95
C LEU A 165 6.34 19.94 -15.58
N ASN A 166 7.40 19.26 -15.13
CA ASN A 166 8.73 19.38 -15.74
C ASN A 166 8.75 18.91 -17.20
N GLU A 167 8.04 17.84 -17.55
CA GLU A 167 7.87 17.40 -18.95
C GLU A 167 7.15 18.46 -19.79
N TRP A 168 6.06 19.03 -19.27
CA TRP A 168 5.34 20.13 -19.92
C TRP A 168 6.23 21.38 -20.06
N LEU A 169 7.03 21.68 -19.04
CA LEU A 169 8.01 22.77 -19.05
C LEU A 169 9.15 22.50 -20.07
N ALA A 170 9.54 21.24 -20.28
CA ALA A 170 10.58 20.86 -21.22
C ALA A 170 10.11 20.81 -22.69
N LYS A 171 8.80 20.65 -22.97
CA LYS A 171 8.27 20.63 -24.35
C LYS A 171 8.63 21.93 -25.11
N ARG A 172 9.56 21.82 -26.08
CA ARG A 172 9.99 22.88 -27.02
C ARG A 172 9.59 22.52 -28.45
N GLY A 173 8.34 22.82 -28.83
CA GLY A 173 7.85 22.67 -30.21
C GLY A 173 7.90 23.98 -30.99
N ILE A 174 7.87 23.91 -32.33
CA ILE A 174 7.76 25.07 -33.22
C ILE A 174 6.52 25.91 -32.87
N LEU A 175 5.41 25.30 -32.44
CA LEU A 175 4.21 26.00 -31.97
C LEU A 175 4.37 26.67 -30.59
N SER A 176 5.40 26.34 -29.80
CA SER A 176 5.59 26.90 -28.45
C SER A 176 5.84 28.40 -28.46
N TRP A 177 6.41 28.96 -29.55
CA TRP A 177 6.61 30.40 -29.68
C TRP A 177 5.27 31.16 -29.80
N ILE A 178 4.29 30.56 -30.50
CA ILE A 178 2.95 31.13 -30.69
C ILE A 178 2.19 31.17 -29.36
N PHE A 179 2.34 30.12 -28.55
CA PHE A 179 1.67 30.02 -27.25
C PHE A 179 2.50 30.55 -26.06
N ARG A 180 3.64 31.24 -26.30
CA ARG A 180 4.51 31.76 -25.23
C ARG A 180 3.76 32.59 -24.20
N ARG A 181 2.87 33.47 -24.66
CA ARG A 181 2.11 34.37 -23.78
C ARG A 181 1.14 33.59 -22.88
N ARG A 182 0.34 32.70 -23.47
CA ARG A 182 -0.60 31.84 -22.73
C ARG A 182 0.12 30.94 -21.72
N ARG A 183 1.30 30.43 -22.10
CA ARG A 183 2.14 29.62 -21.22
C ARG A 183 2.72 30.43 -20.05
N ALA A 184 3.17 31.66 -20.31
CA ALA A 184 3.62 32.58 -19.25
C ALA A 184 2.48 32.93 -18.30
N ASP A 185 1.28 33.17 -18.82
CA ASP A 185 0.08 33.45 -18.01
C ASP A 185 -0.30 32.24 -17.12
N GLN A 186 -0.18 31.02 -17.64
CA GLN A 186 -0.41 29.80 -16.83
C GLN A 186 0.64 29.65 -15.72
N ILE A 187 1.91 29.93 -15.98
CA ILE A 187 2.98 29.91 -14.96
C ILE A 187 2.73 30.98 -13.90
N ALA A 188 2.34 32.19 -14.30
CA ALA A 188 2.02 33.28 -13.37
C ALA A 188 0.85 32.91 -12.46
N ARG A 189 -0.21 32.29 -13.02
CA ARG A 189 -1.35 31.79 -12.23
C ARG A 189 -0.93 30.71 -11.25
N MET A 190 -0.15 29.72 -11.68
CA MET A 190 0.35 28.67 -10.78
C MET A 190 1.15 29.24 -9.61
N LYS A 191 1.96 30.29 -9.85
CA LYS A 191 2.66 30.99 -8.77
C LYS A 191 1.71 31.74 -7.85
N GLU A 192 0.74 32.47 -8.40
CA GLU A 192 -0.17 33.32 -7.62
C GLU A 192 -1.17 32.51 -6.78
N SER A 193 -1.70 31.42 -7.33
CA SER A 193 -2.73 30.62 -6.65
C SER A 193 -2.16 29.49 -5.78
N LEU A 194 -0.95 28.97 -6.09
CA LEU A 194 -0.44 27.74 -5.47
C LEU A 194 1.00 27.86 -4.95
N ASP A 195 1.58 29.06 -5.08
CA ASP A 195 3.00 29.30 -4.81
C ASP A 195 3.96 28.40 -5.61
N ILE A 196 3.52 27.85 -6.76
CA ILE A 196 4.38 27.03 -7.63
C ILE A 196 5.26 27.94 -8.50
N VAL A 197 6.56 27.96 -8.20
CA VAL A 197 7.60 28.72 -8.88
C VAL A 197 8.25 27.88 -9.97
N CYS A 198 8.12 28.32 -11.23
CA CYS A 198 8.81 27.73 -12.37
C CYS A 198 9.87 28.69 -12.93
N GLN A 199 11.07 28.19 -13.24
CA GLN A 199 12.14 28.94 -13.88
C GLN A 199 12.61 28.24 -15.16
N GLY A 200 12.35 28.86 -16.31
CA GLY A 200 12.71 28.30 -17.61
C GLY A 200 11.96 27.01 -17.91
N THR A 201 12.68 25.89 -17.92
CA THR A 201 12.14 24.55 -18.23
C THR A 201 11.98 23.66 -16.99
N GLU A 202 12.14 24.22 -15.79
CA GLU A 202 12.14 23.45 -14.55
C GLU A 202 11.41 24.17 -13.42
N MET A 203 10.70 23.41 -12.61
CA MET A 203 10.07 23.88 -11.38
C MET A 203 11.09 23.98 -10.24
N GLN A 204 10.97 25.03 -9.41
CA GLN A 204 11.96 25.39 -8.39
C GLN A 204 11.52 25.09 -6.95
N ASN A 205 10.23 24.85 -6.69
CA ASN A 205 9.78 24.47 -5.34
C ASN A 205 10.50 23.21 -4.88
N ARG A 206 10.87 23.18 -3.59
CA ARG A 206 11.38 21.95 -2.94
C ARG A 206 10.29 21.08 -2.34
N GLU A 207 9.11 21.65 -2.08
CA GLU A 207 7.99 20.95 -1.45
C GLU A 207 7.39 19.89 -2.37
N ASP A 208 6.76 18.88 -1.76
CA ASP A 208 6.00 17.88 -2.52
C ASP A 208 4.72 18.53 -3.07
N LEU A 209 4.66 18.65 -4.40
CA LEU A 209 3.51 19.26 -5.06
C LEU A 209 2.25 18.42 -4.90
N ASP A 210 2.36 17.11 -4.67
CA ASP A 210 1.20 16.25 -4.50
C ASP A 210 0.46 16.63 -3.20
N VAL A 211 1.19 17.05 -2.16
CA VAL A 211 0.61 17.54 -0.89
C VAL A 211 -0.04 18.91 -1.05
N LEU A 212 0.60 19.84 -1.77
CA LEU A 212 0.03 21.16 -2.06
C LEU A 212 -1.26 21.05 -2.90
N CYS A 213 -1.31 20.12 -3.84
CA CYS A 213 -2.49 19.85 -4.66
C CYS A 213 -3.63 19.17 -3.88
N LEU A 214 -3.33 18.43 -2.80
CA LEU A 214 -4.33 17.77 -1.96
C LEU A 214 -4.93 18.71 -0.90
N GLN A 215 -4.20 19.75 -0.48
CA GLN A 215 -4.66 20.70 0.54
C GLN A 215 -5.69 21.71 0.02
N GLU A 216 -5.76 21.94 -1.30
CA GLU A 216 -6.84 22.70 -1.91
C GLU A 216 -7.93 21.76 -2.44
N GLU A 217 -9.08 21.69 -1.76
CA GLU A 217 -10.27 20.89 -2.14
C GLU A 217 -10.83 21.17 -3.56
N GLY A 218 -10.20 22.04 -4.36
CA GLY A 218 -10.56 22.37 -5.75
C GLY A 218 -9.62 21.82 -6.82
N PHE A 219 -8.50 21.19 -6.46
CA PHE A 219 -7.41 20.96 -7.43
C PHE A 219 -7.68 19.86 -8.47
N GLY A 220 -8.51 18.87 -8.13
CA GLY A 220 -8.96 17.84 -9.07
C GLY A 220 -9.76 18.36 -10.27
N ARG A 221 -10.21 19.63 -10.25
CA ARG A 221 -10.87 20.29 -11.39
C ARG A 221 -10.00 21.35 -12.09
N ALA A 222 -8.96 21.87 -11.42
CA ALA A 222 -8.15 22.97 -11.93
C ALA A 222 -6.99 22.51 -12.82
N ILE A 223 -6.43 21.32 -12.55
CA ILE A 223 -5.49 20.66 -13.44
C ILE A 223 -6.05 19.28 -13.79
N ASP A 224 -7.07 19.30 -14.65
CA ASP A 224 -7.34 18.13 -15.47
C ASP A 224 -6.14 18.01 -16.44
N VAL A 225 -5.19 17.16 -16.09
CA VAL A 225 -3.95 16.94 -16.87
C VAL A 225 -4.29 16.34 -18.25
N ASP A 226 -5.44 15.66 -18.37
CA ASP A 226 -5.98 15.22 -19.65
C ASP A 226 -6.59 16.41 -20.43
N GLN A 227 -7.06 17.47 -19.76
CA GLN A 227 -7.36 18.77 -20.39
C GLN A 227 -6.13 19.58 -20.81
N LEU A 228 -4.94 19.33 -20.26
CA LEU A 228 -3.70 19.92 -20.80
C LEU A 228 -3.40 19.37 -22.20
N ASP A 229 -3.75 18.11 -22.49
CA ASP A 229 -3.66 17.52 -23.84
C ASP A 229 -4.94 17.74 -24.69
N LEU A 230 -6.16 17.71 -24.11
CA LEU A 230 -7.42 17.93 -24.85
C LEU A 230 -7.63 19.39 -25.29
N ASN A 231 -7.13 20.37 -24.55
CA ASN A 231 -7.17 21.78 -24.99
C ASN A 231 -6.14 22.09 -26.09
N LEU A 232 -5.16 21.22 -26.31
CA LEU A 232 -4.26 21.27 -27.48
C LEU A 232 -4.90 20.60 -28.70
N ALA A 233 -5.78 19.61 -28.51
CA ALA A 233 -6.50 18.94 -29.60
C ALA A 233 -7.72 19.74 -30.11
N LYS A 234 -8.44 20.47 -29.26
CA LYS A 234 -9.68 21.17 -29.63
C LYS A 234 -9.49 22.49 -30.39
N THR A 235 -8.29 23.08 -30.42
CA THR A 235 -8.01 24.29 -31.22
C THR A 235 -7.58 23.99 -32.66
N GLY A 236 -7.66 22.72 -33.09
CA GLY A 236 -7.29 22.29 -34.44
C GLY A 236 -8.44 22.24 -35.44
N HIS A 237 -9.70 22.42 -35.04
CA HIS A 237 -10.87 22.41 -35.94
C HIS A 237 -11.81 23.56 -35.58
N SER A 238 -11.51 24.76 -36.09
CA SER A 238 -12.46 25.86 -36.22
C SER A 238 -11.95 26.77 -37.35
N ASP A 239 -12.19 26.33 -38.57
CA ASP A 239 -12.56 27.17 -39.72
C ASP A 239 -13.63 26.40 -40.51
#